data_AF-A0A7W1BLN6-F1
#
_entry.id   AF-A0A7W1BLN6-F1
#
_cell.length_a   1.000
_cell.length_b   1.000
_cell.length_c   1.000
_cell.angle_alpha   90.00
_cell.angle_beta   90.00
_cell.angle_gamma   90.00
#
_symmetry.space_group_name_H-M   'P 1'
#
loop_
_entity.id
_entity.type
_entity.pdbx_description
1 polymer ?
#
loop_
_entity_poly.entity_id
_entity_poly.type
_entity_poly.pdbx_seq_one_letter_code
_entity_poly.pdbx_strand_id
1 'polypeptide(L)'
;MEAFQYPFAIALAPALALLVVTLMLVSARRRARRLARMGDAEVVGRLVPPSAKRKPVVRAAALGLSAAFAGIAFAGPQWGIERSIVRSSGADIVLALDASLSMLATDERPSRLARMKQEARRLIAASTGDRFGLIAFAGRSYILTPITADRSALSLFLENLDPSVVGQAGSSLARTIRQGTELLMLSKSGSDRALVIMADGEVFEEQEEVIVAARKANEAGVAIVLVGFGTSAGSTIPVPSEEGSTRKRDENGVVVITRYNEPLMRAVAEAAKGSFIPATATDKASRVRRALATLRRVERSTDTGPNRRPRFQLFVIPALLLAMLDTLLAERRGRRRKAPAAATAAAAALLLTLITTTAGAAPTGEGDRLFRQKKYREAAAAYQAAIRNGDTSAVTLYNFGTALLAAGNADAAVTALERAGTSRDLEVRFRALFNLGLVYLEKGRATQAEAAQQAYASAVESYKRALRVRPASVDAKWNYELANQRKKDQSGGGGGGGGGSGNESEPQPAPSGEKQAPEERPSGALDPRQAEQILNSAAREERDVQGKKQKQNQPNRPPGGKDW
;
A
#
# COMPACT_ATOMS: atom_id res chain seq x y z
N MET A 1 -16.94 9.30 -29.13
CA MET A 1 -17.65 8.21 -28.40
C MET A 1 -17.35 8.18 -26.89
N GLU A 2 -16.64 9.16 -26.32
CA GLU A 2 -16.22 9.13 -24.90
C GLU A 2 -17.23 9.72 -23.90
N ALA A 3 -18.42 10.13 -24.36
CA ALA A 3 -19.43 10.79 -23.52
C ALA A 3 -20.32 9.80 -22.76
N PHE A 4 -20.21 8.50 -23.03
CA PHE A 4 -21.06 7.45 -22.45
C PHE A 4 -20.19 6.33 -21.90
N GLN A 5 -20.57 5.82 -20.73
CA GLN A 5 -19.90 4.68 -20.08
C GLN A 5 -20.04 3.40 -20.91
N TYR A 6 -21.21 3.22 -21.55
CA TYR A 6 -21.50 2.09 -22.43
C TYR A 6 -22.00 2.61 -23.80
N PRO A 7 -21.11 2.91 -24.76
CA PRO A 7 -21.50 3.53 -26.03
C PRO A 7 -22.43 2.65 -26.87
N PHE A 8 -22.29 1.31 -26.78
CA PHE A 8 -23.16 0.36 -27.46
C PHE A 8 -24.60 0.37 -26.91
N ALA A 9 -24.80 0.75 -25.64
CA ALA A 9 -26.10 0.78 -25.01
C ALA A 9 -26.99 1.95 -25.48
N ILE A 10 -26.43 2.93 -26.19
CA ILE A 10 -27.21 4.03 -26.79
C ILE A 10 -28.20 3.49 -27.83
N ALA A 11 -27.82 2.47 -28.60
CA ALA A 11 -28.70 1.83 -29.58
C ALA A 11 -29.92 1.16 -28.93
N LEU A 12 -29.85 0.85 -27.62
CA LEU A 12 -30.96 0.28 -26.86
C LEU A 12 -32.08 1.30 -26.62
N ALA A 13 -31.79 2.61 -26.59
CA ALA A 13 -32.78 3.66 -26.37
C ALA A 13 -33.87 3.73 -27.46
N PRO A 14 -33.54 3.86 -28.76
CA PRO A 14 -34.56 3.82 -29.82
C PRO A 14 -35.23 2.45 -29.93
N ALA A 15 -34.51 1.35 -29.67
CA ALA A 15 -35.07 0.00 -29.69
C ALA A 15 -36.14 -0.22 -28.62
N LEU A 16 -35.87 0.21 -27.37
CA LEU A 16 -36.84 0.17 -26.27
C LEU A 16 -38.04 1.07 -26.54
N ALA A 17 -37.80 2.29 -27.05
CA ALA A 17 -38.88 3.21 -27.41
C ALA A 17 -39.81 2.62 -28.48
N LEU A 18 -39.25 2.06 -29.56
CA LEU A 18 -40.01 1.43 -30.63
C LEU A 18 -40.79 0.20 -30.14
N LEU A 19 -40.17 -0.63 -29.29
CA LEU A 19 -40.83 -1.78 -28.67
C LEU A 19 -42.04 -1.35 -27.82
N VAL A 20 -41.89 -0.34 -26.97
CA VAL A 20 -42.99 0.16 -26.13
C VAL A 20 -44.11 0.77 -26.98
N VAL A 21 -43.77 1.57 -28.00
CA VAL A 21 -44.75 2.16 -28.92
C VAL A 21 -45.51 1.08 -29.67
N THR A 22 -44.82 0.09 -30.25
CA THR A 22 -45.44 -1.00 -31.01
C THR A 22 -46.37 -1.85 -30.13
N LEU A 23 -45.93 -2.24 -28.93
CA LEU A 23 -46.77 -2.97 -27.98
C LEU A 23 -48.01 -2.18 -27.56
N MET A 24 -47.88 -0.86 -27.34
CA MET A 24 -49.02 0.01 -27.00
C MET A 24 -50.00 0.17 -28.17
N LEU A 25 -49.52 0.33 -29.40
CA LEU A 25 -50.38 0.41 -30.58
C LEU A 25 -51.06 -0.93 -30.90
N VAL A 26 -50.34 -2.05 -30.77
CA VAL A 26 -50.91 -3.40 -30.96
C VAL A 26 -51.95 -3.70 -29.89
N SER A 27 -51.69 -3.40 -28.62
CA SER A 27 -52.67 -3.60 -27.54
C SER A 27 -53.91 -2.72 -27.74
N ALA A 28 -53.75 -1.48 -28.20
CA ALA A 28 -54.86 -0.60 -28.56
C ALA A 28 -55.68 -1.14 -29.74
N ARG A 29 -55.03 -1.63 -30.82
CA ARG A 29 -55.71 -2.26 -31.97
C ARG A 29 -56.44 -3.54 -31.56
N ARG A 30 -55.81 -4.41 -30.77
CA ARG A 30 -56.43 -5.63 -30.23
C ARG A 30 -57.62 -5.32 -29.33
N ARG A 31 -57.54 -4.23 -28.55
CA ARG A 31 -58.65 -3.76 -27.72
C ARG A 31 -59.80 -3.22 -28.56
N ALA A 32 -59.51 -2.40 -29.58
CA ALA A 32 -60.53 -1.88 -30.49
C ALA A 32 -61.27 -3.02 -31.22
N ARG A 33 -60.55 -4.03 -31.72
CA ARG A 33 -61.14 -5.23 -32.34
C ARG A 33 -62.01 -6.04 -31.36
N ARG A 34 -61.60 -6.14 -30.10
CA ARG A 34 -62.40 -6.82 -29.06
C ARG A 34 -63.67 -6.06 -28.73
N LEU A 35 -63.57 -4.74 -28.58
CA LEU A 35 -64.72 -3.86 -28.33
C LEU A 35 -65.71 -3.86 -29.49
N ALA A 36 -65.23 -3.89 -30.74
CA ALA A 36 -66.07 -3.98 -31.94
C ALA A 36 -66.85 -5.31 -32.04
N ARG A 37 -66.40 -6.37 -31.35
CA ARG A 37 -67.13 -7.66 -31.27
C ARG A 37 -68.18 -7.69 -30.17
N MET A 38 -68.21 -6.70 -29.28
CA MET A 38 -69.08 -6.69 -28.09
C MET A 38 -70.43 -5.98 -28.31
N GLY A 39 -70.66 -5.40 -29.49
CA GLY A 39 -71.93 -4.77 -29.85
C GLY A 39 -71.78 -3.36 -30.41
N ASP A 40 -72.90 -2.63 -30.44
CA ASP A 40 -73.02 -1.35 -31.10
C ASP A 40 -72.09 -0.26 -30.51
N ALA A 41 -71.44 0.51 -31.38
CA ALA A 41 -70.34 1.41 -31.03
C ALA A 41 -70.76 2.48 -30.02
N GLU A 42 -72.03 2.90 -30.06
CA GLU A 42 -72.58 3.91 -29.16
C GLU A 42 -72.79 3.38 -27.73
N VAL A 43 -73.29 2.14 -27.60
CA VAL A 43 -73.55 1.50 -26.30
C VAL A 43 -72.22 1.12 -25.63
N VAL A 44 -71.28 0.57 -26.39
CA VAL A 44 -69.94 0.23 -25.92
C VAL A 44 -69.16 1.49 -25.53
N GLY A 45 -69.31 2.60 -26.26
CA GLY A 45 -68.69 3.88 -25.94
C GLY A 45 -69.14 4.52 -24.61
N ARG A 46 -70.32 4.15 -24.10
CA ARG A 46 -70.85 4.58 -22.80
C ARG A 46 -70.36 3.69 -21.64
N LEU A 47 -70.06 2.41 -21.90
CA LEU A 47 -69.56 1.44 -20.91
C LEU A 47 -68.03 1.45 -20.76
N VAL A 48 -67.31 1.98 -21.75
CA VAL A 48 -65.85 1.99 -21.76
C VAL A 48 -65.29 3.07 -20.80
N PRO A 49 -64.32 2.73 -19.92
CA PRO A 49 -63.69 3.68 -19.02
C PRO A 49 -63.13 4.90 -19.76
N PRO A 50 -63.22 6.13 -19.23
CA PRO A 50 -62.71 7.32 -19.90
C PRO A 50 -61.19 7.30 -20.15
N SER A 51 -60.42 6.49 -19.41
CA SER A 51 -59.00 6.21 -19.67
C SER A 51 -58.75 5.53 -21.03
N ALA A 52 -59.75 4.84 -21.56
CA ALA A 52 -59.72 4.17 -22.86
C ALA A 52 -60.20 5.04 -24.02
N LYS A 53 -60.72 6.25 -23.73
CA LYS A 53 -61.02 7.28 -24.74
C LYS A 53 -59.79 8.13 -25.11
N ARG A 54 -58.64 7.90 -24.45
CA ARG A 54 -57.37 8.56 -24.81
C ARG A 54 -56.92 8.10 -26.18
N LYS A 55 -56.47 9.04 -27.02
CA LYS A 55 -55.83 8.71 -28.30
C LYS A 55 -54.63 7.79 -28.01
N PRO A 56 -54.65 6.51 -28.46
CA PRO A 56 -53.63 5.53 -28.10
C PRO A 56 -52.23 5.96 -28.57
N VAL A 57 -52.17 6.77 -29.62
CA VAL A 57 -50.95 7.37 -30.15
C VAL A 57 -50.27 8.30 -29.14
N VAL A 58 -51.03 9.15 -28.42
CA VAL A 58 -50.46 10.09 -27.43
C VAL A 58 -49.86 9.34 -26.24
N ARG A 59 -50.55 8.28 -25.80
CA ARG A 59 -50.05 7.41 -24.71
C ARG A 59 -48.83 6.61 -25.14
N ALA A 60 -48.86 6.03 -26.34
CA ALA A 60 -47.73 5.31 -26.91
C ALA A 60 -46.51 6.23 -27.06
N ALA A 61 -46.69 7.47 -27.52
CA ALA A 61 -45.63 8.46 -27.63
C ALA A 61 -45.04 8.84 -26.25
N ALA A 62 -45.88 9.08 -25.24
CA ALA A 62 -45.41 9.42 -23.89
C ALA A 62 -44.60 8.29 -23.23
N LEU A 63 -45.07 7.04 -23.31
CA LEU A 63 -44.37 5.88 -22.78
C LEU A 63 -43.13 5.51 -23.62
N GLY A 64 -43.19 5.70 -24.93
CA GLY A 64 -42.04 5.55 -25.82
C GLY A 64 -40.93 6.55 -25.48
N LEU A 65 -41.28 7.81 -25.22
CA LEU A 65 -40.33 8.84 -24.79
C LEU A 65 -39.74 8.54 -23.40
N SER A 66 -40.55 8.05 -22.46
CA SER A 66 -40.07 7.57 -21.16
C SER A 66 -39.04 6.43 -21.31
N ALA A 67 -39.33 5.44 -22.17
CA ALA A 67 -38.42 4.34 -22.45
C ALA A 67 -37.12 4.79 -23.16
N ALA A 68 -37.20 5.77 -24.07
CA ALA A 68 -36.02 6.37 -24.70
C ALA A 68 -35.10 7.01 -23.65
N PHE A 69 -35.66 7.81 -22.75
CA PHE A 69 -34.90 8.44 -21.66
C PHE A 69 -34.29 7.41 -20.70
N ALA A 70 -35.00 6.33 -20.38
CA ALA A 70 -34.46 5.23 -19.59
C ALA A 70 -33.29 4.52 -20.29
N GLY A 71 -33.38 4.32 -21.60
CA GLY A 71 -32.28 3.76 -22.40
C GLY A 71 -31.05 4.67 -22.44
N ILE A 72 -31.25 5.98 -22.60
CA ILE A 72 -30.14 6.96 -22.53
C ILE A 72 -29.51 6.97 -21.14
N ALA A 73 -30.30 6.91 -20.08
CA ALA A 73 -29.79 6.81 -18.71
C ALA A 73 -28.93 5.54 -18.52
N PHE A 74 -29.38 4.41 -19.05
CA PHE A 74 -28.66 3.14 -18.97
C PHE A 74 -27.32 3.16 -19.72
N ALA A 75 -27.22 3.93 -20.80
CA ALA A 75 -25.96 4.14 -21.51
C ALA A 75 -24.90 4.89 -20.68
N GLY A 76 -25.28 5.46 -19.54
CA GLY A 76 -24.37 6.09 -18.60
C GLY A 76 -23.72 7.36 -19.15
N PRO A 77 -24.50 8.40 -19.49
CA PRO A 77 -23.96 9.67 -19.96
C PRO A 77 -23.07 10.27 -18.88
N GLN A 78 -21.86 10.67 -19.26
CA GLN A 78 -20.83 11.17 -18.37
C GLN A 78 -20.18 12.42 -18.94
N TRP A 79 -20.16 13.50 -18.15
CA TRP A 79 -19.49 14.75 -18.50
C TRP A 79 -19.17 15.58 -17.25
N GLY A 80 -18.21 16.49 -17.42
CA GLY A 80 -17.60 17.22 -16.32
C GLY A 80 -16.42 16.45 -15.74
N ILE A 81 -15.31 17.16 -15.54
CA ILE A 81 -14.07 16.60 -15.01
C ILE A 81 -14.16 16.65 -13.49
N GLU A 82 -14.27 15.49 -12.83
CA GLU A 82 -14.00 15.41 -11.41
C GLU A 82 -12.50 15.21 -11.26
N ARG A 83 -11.81 16.26 -10.81
CA ARG A 83 -10.43 16.13 -10.38
C ARG A 83 -10.45 15.32 -9.07
N SER A 84 -10.44 13.99 -9.17
CA SER A 84 -10.13 13.16 -8.01
C SER A 84 -8.66 13.41 -7.70
N ILE A 85 -8.40 14.32 -6.78
CA ILE A 85 -7.07 14.46 -6.19
C ILE A 85 -6.90 13.23 -5.31
N VAL A 86 -6.47 12.11 -5.90
CA VAL A 86 -5.86 11.03 -5.13
C VAL A 86 -4.59 11.66 -4.57
N ARG A 87 -4.67 12.17 -3.35
CA ARG A 87 -3.49 12.57 -2.59
C ARG A 87 -2.73 11.26 -2.31
N SER A 88 -1.88 10.86 -3.25
CA SER A 88 -0.89 9.81 -2.99
C SER A 88 -0.04 10.26 -1.81
N SER A 89 -0.01 9.40 -0.81
CA SER A 89 0.62 9.57 0.50
C SER A 89 2.13 9.47 0.36
N GLY A 90 2.85 10.58 0.56
CA GLY A 90 4.32 10.58 0.61
C GLY A 90 5.01 10.22 -0.70
N ALA A 91 6.31 10.50 -0.79
CA ALA A 91 7.18 9.87 -1.77
C ALA A 91 7.97 8.72 -1.13
N ASP A 92 8.40 7.77 -1.94
CA ASP A 92 9.38 6.77 -1.56
C ASP A 92 10.77 7.28 -1.94
N ILE A 93 11.60 7.50 -0.93
CA ILE A 93 12.92 8.10 -1.11
C ILE A 93 13.97 7.11 -0.63
N VAL A 94 14.94 6.76 -1.46
CA VAL A 94 16.13 6.02 -1.00
C VAL A 94 17.27 7.01 -0.85
N LEU A 95 17.86 7.07 0.34
CA LEU A 95 19.06 7.84 0.63
C LEU A 95 20.27 6.91 0.50
N ALA A 96 21.08 7.13 -0.52
CA ALA A 96 22.36 6.48 -0.71
C ALA A 96 23.48 7.38 -0.18
N LEU A 97 24.20 6.90 0.83
CA LEU A 97 25.16 7.66 1.60
C LEU A 97 26.56 7.07 1.40
N ASP A 98 27.48 7.89 0.91
CA ASP A 98 28.87 7.49 0.76
C ASP A 98 29.53 7.39 2.15
N ALA A 99 30.03 6.21 2.48
CA ALA A 99 30.75 5.90 3.70
C ALA A 99 32.15 5.36 3.38
N SER A 100 32.74 5.78 2.27
CA SER A 100 34.15 5.56 1.97
C SER A 100 35.06 6.38 2.90
N LEU A 101 36.35 6.04 2.94
CA LEU A 101 37.32 6.72 3.79
C LEU A 101 37.50 8.20 3.41
N SER A 102 37.32 8.59 2.14
CA SER A 102 37.40 9.99 1.70
C SER A 102 36.38 10.88 2.42
N MET A 103 35.25 10.32 2.86
CA MET A 103 34.23 11.03 3.60
C MET A 103 34.65 11.38 5.05
N LEU A 104 35.79 10.86 5.54
CA LEU A 104 36.37 11.31 6.82
C LEU A 104 37.18 12.61 6.69
N ALA A 105 37.41 13.11 5.47
CA ALA A 105 38.09 14.39 5.26
C ALA A 105 37.36 15.56 5.95
N THR A 106 38.14 16.56 6.36
CA THR A 106 37.71 17.66 7.24
C THR A 106 37.60 19.02 6.53
N ASP A 107 37.58 19.01 5.20
CA ASP A 107 37.32 20.20 4.37
C ASP A 107 35.86 20.70 4.51
N GLU A 108 34.93 19.82 4.88
CA GLU A 108 33.65 20.21 5.48
C GLU A 108 33.66 19.84 6.98
N ARG A 109 33.53 20.82 7.87
CA ARG A 109 33.57 20.58 9.32
C ARG A 109 32.27 19.94 9.84
N PRO A 110 32.35 18.98 10.79
CA PRO A 110 33.57 18.41 11.36
C PRO A 110 34.24 17.35 10.46
N SER A 111 33.47 16.63 9.64
CA SER A 111 33.94 15.84 8.50
C SER A 111 32.86 15.79 7.42
N ARG A 112 33.20 15.42 6.17
CA ARG A 112 32.20 15.26 5.09
C ARG A 112 31.07 14.30 5.51
N LEU A 113 31.42 13.17 6.12
CA LEU A 113 30.47 12.17 6.63
C LEU A 113 29.57 12.73 7.72
N ALA A 114 30.14 13.43 8.70
CA ALA A 114 29.36 14.03 9.77
C ALA A 114 28.40 15.11 9.24
N ARG A 115 28.86 15.91 8.28
CA ARG A 115 28.03 16.93 7.63
C ARG A 115 26.93 16.29 6.78
N MET A 116 27.24 15.22 6.05
CA MET A 116 26.27 14.42 5.31
C MET A 116 25.19 13.84 6.21
N LYS A 117 25.56 13.20 7.33
CA LYS A 117 24.61 12.68 8.33
C LYS A 117 23.67 13.78 8.84
N GLN A 118 24.20 14.98 9.11
CA GLN A 118 23.41 16.13 9.55
C GLN A 118 22.38 16.54 8.49
N GLU A 119 22.78 16.67 7.22
CA GLU A 119 21.87 17.03 6.13
C GLU A 119 20.81 15.94 5.88
N ALA A 120 21.20 14.66 5.95
CA ALA A 120 20.27 13.52 5.84
C ALA A 120 19.22 13.54 6.97
N ARG A 121 19.63 13.78 8.22
CA ARG A 121 18.68 13.92 9.35
C ARG A 121 17.73 15.10 9.16
N ARG A 122 18.24 16.26 8.73
CA ARG A 122 17.42 17.45 8.45
C ARG A 122 16.38 17.17 7.35
N LEU A 123 16.77 16.43 6.31
CA LEU A 123 15.87 16.01 5.24
C LEU A 123 14.75 15.09 5.76
N ILE A 124 15.10 14.03 6.48
CA ILE A 124 14.13 13.07 7.05
C ILE A 124 13.16 13.76 8.02
N ALA A 125 13.67 14.64 8.89
CA ALA A 125 12.85 15.37 9.84
C ALA A 125 11.82 16.30 9.15
N ALA A 126 12.25 16.99 8.09
CA ALA A 126 11.41 17.93 7.34
C ALA A 126 10.38 17.24 6.40
N SER A 127 10.65 16.00 5.98
CA SER A 127 9.79 15.24 5.07
C SER A 127 8.63 14.56 5.80
N THR A 128 7.51 15.26 5.93
CA THR A 128 6.30 14.75 6.62
C THR A 128 5.48 13.86 5.71
N GLY A 129 5.39 12.57 6.03
CA GLY A 129 4.59 11.58 5.30
C GLY A 129 5.36 10.81 4.21
N ASP A 130 6.62 11.15 3.96
CA ASP A 130 7.49 10.39 3.05
C ASP A 130 8.07 9.16 3.75
N ARG A 131 8.40 8.13 2.96
CA ARG A 131 9.07 6.92 3.44
C ARG A 131 10.50 6.90 2.93
N PHE A 132 11.42 6.47 3.77
CA PHE A 132 12.83 6.45 3.45
C PHE A 132 13.41 5.03 3.51
N GLY A 133 14.22 4.68 2.51
CA GLY A 133 15.20 3.60 2.61
C GLY A 133 16.60 4.19 2.79
N LEU A 134 17.49 3.45 3.46
CA LEU A 134 18.88 3.84 3.64
C LEU A 134 19.80 2.82 2.97
N ILE A 135 20.70 3.33 2.13
CA ILE A 135 21.81 2.59 1.54
C ILE A 135 23.11 3.27 1.99
N ALA A 136 24.06 2.48 2.46
CA ALA A 136 25.43 2.91 2.67
C ALA A 136 26.31 2.28 1.61
N PHE A 137 27.22 3.05 1.03
CA PHE A 137 28.11 2.52 0.00
C PHE A 137 29.54 3.02 0.13
N ALA A 138 30.45 2.17 -0.33
CA ALA A 138 31.87 2.42 -0.57
C ALA A 138 32.24 1.49 -1.76
N GLY A 139 33.15 0.53 -1.61
CA GLY A 139 33.43 -0.45 -2.68
C GLY A 139 32.28 -1.42 -2.99
N ARG A 140 31.36 -1.54 -2.03
CA ARG A 140 30.07 -2.22 -2.17
C ARG A 140 28.96 -1.32 -1.67
N SER A 141 27.74 -1.66 -2.02
CA SER A 141 26.53 -0.98 -1.59
C SER A 141 25.69 -1.94 -0.73
N TYR A 142 25.25 -1.46 0.43
CA TYR A 142 24.48 -2.21 1.42
C TYR A 142 23.20 -1.48 1.76
N ILE A 143 22.08 -2.19 1.71
CA ILE A 143 20.79 -1.68 2.20
C ILE A 143 20.81 -1.80 3.72
N LEU A 144 20.93 -0.66 4.40
CA LEU A 144 20.86 -0.58 5.86
C LEU A 144 19.43 -0.68 6.35
N THR A 145 18.50 -0.08 5.60
CA THR A 145 17.08 -0.07 5.96
C THR A 145 16.24 -0.14 4.70
N PRO A 146 15.29 -1.09 4.59
CA PRO A 146 14.24 -1.06 3.59
C PRO A 146 13.41 0.23 3.68
N ILE A 147 12.60 0.51 2.66
CA ILE A 147 11.74 1.70 2.65
C ILE A 147 10.74 1.64 3.81
N THR A 148 10.86 2.57 4.76
CA THR A 148 10.05 2.64 5.98
C THR A 148 9.62 4.07 6.30
N ALA A 149 8.50 4.21 7.02
CA ALA A 149 8.08 5.49 7.62
C ALA A 149 8.67 5.71 9.02
N ASP A 150 9.35 4.71 9.59
CA ASP A 150 9.90 4.75 10.95
C ASP A 150 11.17 5.62 11.02
N ARG A 151 10.99 6.85 11.50
CA ARG A 151 12.07 7.82 11.67
C ARG A 151 13.09 7.42 12.74
N SER A 152 12.66 6.69 13.77
CA SER A 152 13.54 6.27 14.86
C SER A 152 14.51 5.21 14.36
N ALA A 153 14.03 4.25 13.59
CA ALA A 153 14.88 3.26 12.93
C ALA A 153 15.91 3.94 12.00
N LEU A 154 15.45 4.88 11.16
CA LEU A 154 16.34 5.62 10.26
C LEU A 154 17.42 6.41 11.01
N SER A 155 17.07 7.06 12.13
CA SER A 155 18.04 7.81 12.94
C SER A 155 19.10 6.88 13.53
N LEU A 156 18.70 5.70 14.04
CA LEU A 156 19.61 4.71 14.61
C LEU A 156 20.67 4.25 13.59
N PHE A 157 20.27 3.94 12.36
CA PHE A 157 21.22 3.54 11.31
C PHE A 157 22.09 4.69 10.84
N LEU A 158 21.54 5.90 10.73
CA LEU A 158 22.33 7.10 10.38
C LEU A 158 23.36 7.48 11.44
N GLU A 159 23.02 7.35 12.72
CA GLU A 159 23.93 7.60 13.84
C GLU A 159 25.13 6.66 13.80
N ASN A 160 24.87 5.37 13.61
CA ASN A 160 25.89 4.31 13.62
C ASN A 160 26.60 4.10 12.27
N LEU A 161 26.30 4.89 11.24
CA LEU A 161 26.95 4.76 9.93
C LEU A 161 28.44 5.16 10.02
N ASP A 162 29.34 4.19 9.89
CA ASP A 162 30.79 4.41 9.93
C ASP A 162 31.47 3.70 8.75
N PRO A 163 32.59 4.22 8.21
CA PRO A 163 33.31 3.56 7.12
C PRO A 163 33.73 2.12 7.42
N SER A 164 33.98 1.79 8.69
CA SER A 164 34.27 0.41 9.12
C SER A 164 33.13 -0.58 8.87
N VAL A 165 31.88 -0.11 8.81
CA VAL A 165 30.68 -0.94 8.61
C VAL A 165 30.58 -1.47 7.17
N VAL A 166 31.12 -0.73 6.19
CA VAL A 166 31.01 -1.11 4.77
C VAL A 166 32.06 -2.16 4.37
N GLY A 167 33.13 -2.32 5.17
CA GLY A 167 34.08 -3.46 5.13
C GLY A 167 34.93 -3.60 3.86
N GLN A 168 34.61 -2.87 2.79
CA GLN A 168 35.38 -2.84 1.55
C GLN A 168 35.61 -1.39 1.13
N ALA A 169 36.88 -1.04 0.97
CA ALA A 169 37.26 0.23 0.42
C ALA A 169 36.89 0.35 -1.06
N GLY A 170 36.50 1.55 -1.43
CA GLY A 170 35.91 1.80 -2.73
C GLY A 170 34.96 2.98 -2.72
N SER A 171 34.57 3.41 -3.91
CA SER A 171 33.27 4.04 -4.13
C SER A 171 32.69 3.48 -5.43
N SER A 172 31.55 2.79 -5.31
CA SER A 172 30.83 2.12 -6.41
C SER A 172 29.46 2.75 -6.57
N LEU A 173 29.43 3.83 -7.34
CA LEU A 173 28.25 4.65 -7.58
C LEU A 173 27.28 3.95 -8.54
N ALA A 174 27.78 3.25 -9.56
CA ALA A 174 26.95 2.53 -10.53
C ALA A 174 26.14 1.42 -9.85
N ARG A 175 26.76 0.61 -8.98
CA ARG A 175 26.05 -0.42 -8.20
C ARG A 175 25.04 0.18 -7.24
N THR A 176 25.39 1.28 -6.59
CA THR A 176 24.51 2.00 -5.67
C THR A 176 23.26 2.51 -6.39
N ILE A 177 23.41 3.08 -7.59
CA ILE A 177 22.27 3.52 -8.42
C ILE A 177 21.37 2.33 -8.77
N ARG A 178 21.94 1.21 -9.21
CA ARG A 178 21.17 0.00 -9.54
C ARG A 178 20.39 -0.52 -8.33
N GLN A 179 21.07 -0.69 -7.19
CA GLN A 179 20.45 -1.22 -5.97
C GLN A 179 19.39 -0.28 -5.38
N GLY A 180 19.62 1.03 -5.41
CA GLY A 180 18.63 2.04 -5.02
C GLY A 180 17.40 2.02 -5.92
N THR A 181 17.60 1.88 -7.23
CA THR A 181 16.52 1.75 -8.21
C THR A 181 15.70 0.49 -7.96
N GLU A 182 16.35 -0.67 -7.79
CA GLU A 182 15.68 -1.93 -7.48
C GLU A 182 14.85 -1.84 -6.19
N LEU A 183 15.43 -1.27 -5.11
CA LEU A 183 14.73 -1.09 -3.84
C LEU A 183 13.47 -0.21 -4.00
N LEU A 184 13.53 0.86 -4.79
CA LEU A 184 12.38 1.71 -5.09
C LEU A 184 11.33 1.01 -5.94
N MET A 185 11.75 0.18 -6.89
CA MET A 185 10.86 -0.58 -7.77
C MET A 185 10.12 -1.70 -7.04
N LEU A 186 10.69 -2.25 -5.97
CA LEU A 186 10.01 -3.21 -5.09
C LEU A 186 8.84 -2.59 -4.31
N SER A 187 8.81 -1.26 -4.18
CA SER A 187 7.69 -0.56 -3.53
C SER A 187 6.45 -0.53 -4.43
N LYS A 188 5.36 -1.12 -3.93
CA LYS A 188 4.05 -1.22 -4.60
C LYS A 188 3.12 -0.02 -4.36
N SER A 189 3.62 1.04 -3.75
CA SER A 189 2.81 2.16 -3.25
C SER A 189 2.23 3.07 -4.33
N GLY A 190 2.63 2.91 -5.60
CA GLY A 190 2.30 3.85 -6.68
C GLY A 190 2.70 5.29 -6.35
N SER A 191 3.63 5.49 -5.41
CA SER A 191 4.11 6.79 -4.94
C SER A 191 5.33 7.22 -5.74
N ASP A 192 5.53 8.53 -5.84
CA ASP A 192 6.67 9.11 -6.53
C ASP A 192 7.98 8.53 -5.96
N ARG A 193 8.91 8.13 -6.83
CA ARG A 193 10.15 7.44 -6.45
C ARG A 193 11.35 8.34 -6.66
N ALA A 194 12.17 8.50 -5.63
CA ALA A 194 13.39 9.28 -5.73
C ALA A 194 14.60 8.59 -5.08
N LEU A 195 15.73 8.65 -5.76
CA LEU A 195 17.03 8.22 -5.26
C LEU A 195 17.89 9.45 -4.97
N VAL A 196 18.15 9.71 -3.69
CA VAL A 196 19.00 10.81 -3.24
C VAL A 196 20.37 10.25 -2.90
N ILE A 197 21.40 10.65 -3.65
CA ILE A 197 22.77 10.19 -3.46
C ILE A 197 23.60 11.32 -2.87
N MET A 198 24.29 11.03 -1.77
CA MET A 198 25.15 11.96 -1.06
C MET A 198 26.59 11.43 -1.10
N ALA A 199 27.48 12.13 -1.81
CA ALA A 199 28.85 11.65 -2.07
C ALA A 199 29.80 12.81 -2.41
N ASP A 200 31.10 12.52 -2.43
CA ASP A 200 32.13 13.41 -2.98
C ASP A 200 32.45 13.15 -4.47
N GLY A 201 31.89 12.08 -5.03
CA GLY A 201 32.01 11.73 -6.45
C GLY A 201 33.36 11.10 -6.83
N GLU A 202 34.19 10.73 -5.86
CA GLU A 202 35.46 10.05 -6.10
C GLU A 202 35.22 8.54 -6.33
N VAL A 203 34.96 8.16 -7.59
CA VAL A 203 34.66 6.76 -7.97
C VAL A 203 35.82 6.12 -8.73
N PHE A 204 35.88 4.79 -8.67
CA PHE A 204 36.91 3.96 -9.33
C PHE A 204 36.34 3.13 -10.49
N GLU A 205 35.06 3.34 -10.79
CA GLU A 205 34.35 2.74 -11.91
C GLU A 205 34.54 3.60 -13.17
N GLU A 206 34.40 2.97 -14.34
CA GLU A 206 34.35 3.70 -15.61
C GLU A 206 33.16 4.68 -15.60
N GLN A 207 33.41 5.95 -15.96
CA GLN A 207 32.40 7.00 -15.90
C GLN A 207 31.13 6.64 -16.71
N GLU A 208 31.33 5.96 -17.84
CA GLU A 208 30.24 5.49 -18.70
C GLU A 208 29.33 4.48 -17.98
N GLU A 209 29.86 3.60 -17.12
CA GLU A 209 29.04 2.64 -16.37
C GLU A 209 28.08 3.36 -15.42
N VAL A 210 28.57 4.42 -14.77
CA VAL A 210 27.77 5.24 -13.84
C VAL A 210 26.68 6.01 -14.60
N ILE A 211 27.02 6.59 -15.75
CA ILE A 211 26.08 7.32 -16.62
C ILE A 211 24.98 6.38 -17.13
N VAL A 212 25.33 5.17 -17.58
CA VAL A 212 24.37 4.16 -18.03
C VAL A 212 23.44 3.74 -16.90
N ALA A 213 23.96 3.53 -15.69
CA ALA A 213 23.13 3.20 -14.53
C ALA A 213 22.13 4.33 -14.21
N ALA A 214 22.58 5.58 -14.27
CA ALA A 214 21.76 6.77 -14.03
C ALA A 214 20.64 6.94 -15.06
N ARG A 215 20.93 6.68 -16.34
CA ARG A 215 19.94 6.70 -17.42
C ARG A 215 18.86 5.63 -17.21
N LYS A 216 19.26 4.40 -16.88
CA LYS A 216 18.34 3.29 -16.61
C LYS A 216 17.42 3.58 -15.41
N ALA A 217 17.94 4.23 -14.37
CA ALA A 217 17.10 4.64 -13.23
C ALA A 217 15.99 5.61 -13.66
N ASN A 218 16.33 6.60 -14.49
CA ASN A 218 15.34 7.53 -15.03
C ASN A 218 14.32 6.83 -15.96
N GLU A 219 14.76 5.90 -16.81
CA GLU A 219 13.86 5.07 -17.64
C GLU A 219 12.89 4.23 -16.80
N ALA A 220 13.29 3.83 -15.59
CA ALA A 220 12.44 3.12 -14.63
C ALA A 220 11.49 4.05 -13.84
N GLY A 221 11.48 5.36 -14.12
CA GLY A 221 10.67 6.34 -13.40
C GLY A 221 11.20 6.66 -12.00
N VAL A 222 12.52 6.55 -11.78
CA VAL A 222 13.18 6.95 -10.54
C VAL A 222 13.91 8.27 -10.74
N ALA A 223 13.52 9.30 -10.00
CA ALA A 223 14.18 10.59 -10.06
C ALA A 223 15.46 10.61 -9.20
N ILE A 224 16.60 10.98 -9.80
CA ILE A 224 17.88 11.06 -9.08
C ILE A 224 18.14 12.48 -8.58
N VAL A 225 18.57 12.61 -7.32
CA VAL A 225 19.09 13.84 -6.73
C VAL A 225 20.49 13.59 -6.20
N LEU A 226 21.50 14.23 -6.80
CA LEU A 226 22.89 14.12 -6.39
C LEU A 226 23.29 15.31 -5.50
N VAL A 227 23.93 15.01 -4.38
CA VAL A 227 24.37 16.00 -3.38
C VAL A 227 25.87 15.84 -3.16
N GLY A 228 26.63 16.83 -3.57
CA GLY A 228 28.09 16.86 -3.43
C GLY A 228 28.55 17.20 -2.02
N PHE A 229 29.67 16.63 -1.61
CA PHE A 229 30.42 16.99 -0.40
C PHE A 229 31.91 17.11 -0.68
N GLY A 230 32.57 18.04 -0.01
CA GLY A 230 34.01 18.29 -0.11
C GLY A 230 34.39 19.44 -1.04
N THR A 231 35.69 19.54 -1.31
CA THR A 231 36.28 20.65 -2.07
C THR A 231 37.17 20.14 -3.20
N SER A 232 37.22 20.88 -4.32
CA SER A 232 38.08 20.54 -5.47
C SER A 232 39.58 20.75 -5.19
N ALA A 233 39.91 21.61 -4.21
CA ALA A 233 41.29 21.76 -3.70
C ALA A 233 41.81 20.45 -3.07
N GLY A 234 40.89 19.67 -2.50
CA GLY A 234 41.16 18.40 -1.85
C GLY A 234 41.60 18.54 -0.40
N SER A 235 41.54 17.43 0.32
CA SER A 235 41.90 17.35 1.74
C SER A 235 42.55 16.01 2.08
N THR A 236 43.33 16.00 3.14
CA THR A 236 43.85 14.76 3.72
C THR A 236 42.77 14.05 4.53
N ILE A 237 42.91 12.73 4.63
CA ILE A 237 41.98 11.86 5.37
C ILE A 237 42.60 11.53 6.74
N PRO A 238 41.98 11.93 7.86
CA PRO A 238 42.42 11.53 9.19
C PRO A 238 42.04 10.07 9.45
N VAL A 239 42.99 9.28 9.96
CA VAL A 239 42.76 7.92 10.47
C VAL A 239 43.14 7.85 11.94
N PRO A 240 42.38 7.11 12.78
CA PRO A 240 42.76 6.87 14.17
C PRO A 240 44.08 6.10 14.26
N SER A 241 44.94 6.47 15.22
CA SER A 241 46.23 5.84 15.51
C SER A 241 46.50 5.84 17.02
N GLU A 242 47.44 5.03 17.51
CA GLU A 242 47.77 4.94 18.94
C GLU A 242 48.21 6.29 19.54
N GLU A 243 48.79 7.18 18.73
CA GLU A 243 49.21 8.53 19.14
C GLU A 243 48.15 9.62 18.83
N GLY A 244 46.92 9.24 18.46
CA GLY A 244 45.81 10.17 18.17
C GLY A 244 45.27 10.01 16.75
N SER A 245 45.56 10.97 15.86
CA SER A 245 45.12 10.91 14.46
C SER A 245 46.29 11.13 13.51
N THR A 246 46.50 10.17 12.60
CA THR A 246 47.50 10.27 11.54
C THR A 246 46.82 10.49 10.20
N ARG A 247 47.58 10.94 9.21
CA ARG A 247 47.08 11.11 7.84
C ARG A 247 47.16 9.77 7.12
N LYS A 248 46.08 9.37 6.43
CA LYS A 248 46.09 8.19 5.57
C LYS A 248 47.22 8.30 4.55
N ARG A 249 48.00 7.23 4.44
CA ARG A 249 49.06 7.07 3.44
C ARG A 249 48.72 5.92 2.50
N ASP A 250 49.18 6.01 1.27
CA ASP A 250 49.10 4.92 0.29
C ASP A 250 50.21 3.88 0.53
N GLU A 251 50.24 2.81 -0.26
CA GLU A 251 51.27 1.76 -0.16
C GLU A 251 52.71 2.26 -0.37
N ASN A 252 52.89 3.42 -1.01
CA ASN A 252 54.19 4.04 -1.19
C ASN A 252 54.56 5.00 -0.04
N GLY A 253 53.74 5.07 1.00
CA GLY A 253 53.94 5.97 2.15
C GLY A 253 53.59 7.43 1.88
N VAL A 254 52.99 7.76 0.73
CA VAL A 254 52.59 9.12 0.35
C VAL A 254 51.22 9.43 0.95
N VAL A 255 51.05 10.66 1.46
CA VAL A 255 49.78 11.09 2.04
C VAL A 255 48.69 11.16 0.97
N VAL A 256 47.55 10.53 1.24
CA VAL A 256 46.39 10.51 0.33
C VAL A 256 45.64 11.85 0.42
N ILE A 257 45.35 12.44 -0.74
CA ILE A 257 44.54 13.67 -0.88
C ILE A 257 43.29 13.31 -1.68
N THR A 258 42.13 13.33 -1.03
CA THR A 258 40.83 13.13 -1.69
C THR A 258 40.32 14.45 -2.27
N ARG A 259 39.68 14.39 -3.45
CA ARG A 259 39.13 15.57 -4.14
C ARG A 259 37.67 15.35 -4.55
N TYR A 260 36.88 16.40 -4.36
CA TYR A 260 35.51 16.44 -4.86
C TYR A 260 35.47 16.48 -6.39
N ASN A 261 34.80 15.50 -7.02
CA ASN A 261 34.66 15.39 -8.47
C ASN A 261 33.30 15.92 -8.96
N GLU A 262 33.19 17.24 -9.05
CA GLU A 262 32.00 17.91 -9.57
C GLU A 262 31.62 17.51 -11.01
N PRO A 263 32.56 17.44 -11.98
CA PRO A 263 32.22 17.10 -13.36
C PRO A 263 31.48 15.76 -13.49
N LEU A 264 31.95 14.72 -12.80
CA LEU A 264 31.29 13.42 -12.82
C LEU A 264 29.88 13.50 -12.22
N MET A 265 29.72 14.07 -11.03
CA MET A 265 28.40 14.14 -10.39
C MET A 265 27.40 14.94 -11.22
N ARG A 266 27.84 16.00 -11.89
CA ARG A 266 27.01 16.76 -12.81
C ARG A 266 26.60 15.94 -14.03
N ALA A 267 27.54 15.24 -14.66
CA ALA A 267 27.26 14.38 -15.80
C ALA A 267 26.25 13.26 -15.46
N VAL A 268 26.37 12.66 -14.28
CA VAL A 268 25.42 11.63 -13.78
C VAL A 268 24.03 12.22 -13.56
N ALA A 269 23.93 13.41 -12.97
CA ALA A 269 22.64 14.08 -12.76
C ALA A 269 21.97 14.44 -14.10
N GLU A 270 22.73 14.95 -15.07
CA GLU A 270 22.24 15.27 -16.41
C GLU A 270 21.75 14.02 -17.16
N ALA A 271 22.52 12.93 -17.10
CA ALA A 271 22.15 11.65 -17.70
C ALA A 271 20.85 11.07 -17.11
N ALA A 272 20.63 11.28 -15.81
CA ALA A 272 19.40 10.89 -15.12
C ALA A 272 18.25 11.87 -15.31
N LYS A 273 18.44 13.01 -16.01
CA LYS A 273 17.51 14.16 -16.01
C LYS A 273 17.11 14.57 -14.58
N GLY A 274 18.03 14.39 -13.64
CA GLY A 274 17.86 14.59 -12.22
C GLY A 274 18.27 15.99 -11.76
N SER A 275 18.38 16.16 -10.44
CA SER A 275 18.87 17.40 -9.83
C SER A 275 20.26 17.23 -9.26
N PHE A 276 21.11 18.23 -9.46
CA PHE A 276 22.45 18.29 -8.88
C PHE A 276 22.55 19.44 -7.86
N ILE A 277 23.06 19.15 -6.68
CA ILE A 277 23.30 20.10 -5.59
C ILE A 277 24.80 20.10 -5.30
N PRO A 278 25.52 21.20 -5.60
CA PRO A 278 26.97 21.24 -5.44
C PRO A 278 27.39 21.27 -3.97
N ALA A 279 28.63 20.84 -3.70
CA ALA A 279 29.19 20.85 -2.34
C ALA A 279 29.24 22.25 -1.70
N THR A 280 29.37 23.31 -2.50
CA THR A 280 29.35 24.71 -2.02
C THR A 280 27.99 25.18 -1.50
N ALA A 281 26.92 24.40 -1.69
CA ALA A 281 25.60 24.78 -1.21
C ALA A 281 25.50 24.74 0.33
N THR A 282 24.99 25.83 0.91
CA THR A 282 24.87 26.01 2.37
C THR A 282 23.72 25.21 3.00
N ASP A 283 22.55 25.20 2.36
CA ASP A 283 21.35 24.49 2.87
C ASP A 283 20.94 23.36 1.92
N LYS A 284 21.73 22.27 1.96
CA LYS A 284 21.59 21.11 1.06
C LYS A 284 20.24 20.42 1.26
N ALA A 285 19.82 20.13 2.50
CA ALA A 285 18.55 19.49 2.79
C ALA A 285 17.32 20.22 2.21
N SER A 286 17.26 21.56 2.32
CA SER A 286 16.16 22.33 1.73
C SER A 286 16.20 22.33 0.19
N ARG A 287 17.39 22.31 -0.42
CA ARG A 287 17.53 22.19 -1.88
C ARG A 287 17.06 20.82 -2.36
N VAL A 288 17.43 19.74 -1.66
CA VAL A 288 16.92 18.38 -1.95
C VAL A 288 15.40 18.38 -1.87
N ARG A 289 14.82 18.91 -0.79
CA ARG A 289 13.36 18.99 -0.62
C ARG A 289 12.68 19.74 -1.77
N ARG A 290 13.26 20.86 -2.24
CA ARG A 290 12.72 21.60 -3.40
C ARG A 290 12.81 20.80 -4.69
N ALA A 291 13.95 20.14 -4.94
CA ALA A 291 14.11 19.25 -6.09
C ALA A 291 13.04 18.15 -6.10
N LEU A 292 12.89 17.47 -4.96
CA LEU A 292 11.87 16.43 -4.77
C LEU A 292 10.45 16.98 -4.99
N ALA A 293 10.12 18.17 -4.48
CA ALA A 293 8.79 18.75 -4.64
C ALA A 293 8.44 19.09 -6.10
N THR A 294 9.41 19.52 -6.90
CA THR A 294 9.21 19.81 -8.33
C THR A 294 8.91 18.53 -9.11
N LEU A 295 9.62 17.44 -8.80
CA LEU A 295 9.42 16.13 -9.43
C LEU A 295 7.99 15.61 -9.22
N ARG A 296 7.45 15.73 -8.00
CA ARG A 296 6.04 15.35 -7.68
C ARG A 296 4.98 16.08 -8.51
N ARG A 297 5.30 17.26 -9.04
CA ARG A 297 4.35 18.09 -9.79
C ARG A 297 4.22 17.65 -11.23
N VAL A 298 5.31 17.19 -11.84
CA VAL A 298 5.39 16.82 -13.26
C VAL A 298 4.69 15.48 -13.54
N GLU A 299 4.88 14.47 -12.68
CA GLU A 299 4.25 13.15 -12.83
C GLU A 299 2.74 13.13 -12.61
N ARG A 300 2.23 13.93 -11.64
CA ARG A 300 0.78 14.02 -11.40
C ARG A 300 0.01 14.67 -12.55
N SER A 301 0.65 15.53 -13.34
CA SER A 301 0.02 16.12 -14.54
C SER A 301 -0.19 15.11 -15.65
N THR A 302 0.62 14.04 -15.70
CA THR A 302 0.54 13.00 -16.73
C THR A 302 -0.46 11.88 -16.40
N ASP A 303 -0.80 11.66 -15.12
CA ASP A 303 -1.56 10.47 -14.71
C ASP A 303 -3.03 10.73 -14.31
N THR A 304 -3.53 11.97 -14.41
CA THR A 304 -4.97 12.24 -14.28
C THR A 304 -5.69 11.98 -15.59
N GLY A 305 -5.98 10.71 -15.89
CA GLY A 305 -7.08 10.38 -16.79
C GLY A 305 -8.35 11.08 -16.29
N PRO A 306 -9.12 11.79 -17.14
CA PRO A 306 -10.28 12.55 -16.70
C PRO A 306 -11.35 11.60 -16.15
N ASN A 307 -11.47 11.50 -14.83
CA ASN A 307 -12.60 10.82 -14.20
C ASN A 307 -13.85 11.69 -14.46
N ARG A 308 -14.74 11.22 -15.34
CA ARG A 308 -15.93 11.96 -15.76
C ARG A 308 -17.09 11.63 -14.82
N ARG A 309 -17.80 12.66 -14.34
CA ARG A 309 -18.96 12.42 -13.46
C ARG A 309 -20.10 11.76 -14.25
N PRO A 310 -20.66 10.64 -13.76
CA PRO A 310 -21.86 10.07 -14.34
C PRO A 310 -23.06 11.01 -14.11
N ARG A 311 -23.82 11.30 -15.16
CA ARG A 311 -24.93 12.27 -15.23
C ARG A 311 -26.25 11.62 -15.67
N PHE A 312 -26.38 10.30 -15.51
CA PHE A 312 -27.59 9.54 -15.88
C PHE A 312 -28.88 10.06 -15.22
N GLN A 313 -28.77 10.72 -14.06
CA GLN A 313 -29.89 11.33 -13.33
C GLN A 313 -30.73 12.28 -14.19
N LEU A 314 -30.10 13.04 -15.09
CA LEU A 314 -30.79 13.98 -15.99
C LEU A 314 -31.75 13.29 -16.95
N PHE A 315 -31.56 11.99 -17.20
CA PHE A 315 -32.39 11.18 -18.09
C PHE A 315 -33.31 10.24 -17.30
N VAL A 316 -32.92 9.77 -16.12
CA VAL A 316 -33.81 8.96 -15.24
C VAL A 316 -35.00 9.77 -14.73
N ILE A 317 -34.78 11.02 -14.31
CA ILE A 317 -35.84 11.87 -13.76
C ILE A 317 -36.99 12.08 -14.77
N PRO A 318 -36.75 12.56 -16.01
CA PRO A 318 -37.83 12.70 -16.99
C PRO A 318 -38.45 11.36 -17.40
N ALA A 319 -37.68 10.26 -17.44
CA ALA A 319 -38.24 8.92 -17.70
C ALA A 319 -39.29 8.55 -16.65
N LEU A 320 -38.95 8.70 -15.36
CA LEU A 320 -39.84 8.40 -14.25
C LEU A 320 -41.04 9.35 -14.19
N LEU A 321 -40.82 10.65 -14.43
CA LEU A 321 -41.91 11.64 -14.45
C LEU A 321 -42.94 11.35 -15.55
N LEU A 322 -42.51 11.00 -16.75
CA LEU A 322 -43.41 10.64 -17.85
C LEU A 322 -44.19 9.36 -17.56
N ALA A 323 -43.54 8.34 -16.97
CA ALA A 323 -44.21 7.11 -16.56
C ALA A 323 -45.25 7.36 -15.45
N MET A 324 -44.90 8.18 -14.46
CA MET A 324 -45.78 8.57 -13.36
C MET A 324 -46.94 9.45 -13.83
N LEU A 325 -46.72 10.34 -14.80
CA LEU A 325 -47.78 11.15 -15.37
C LEU A 325 -48.79 10.28 -16.14
N ASP A 326 -48.36 9.23 -16.84
CA ASP A 326 -49.26 8.28 -17.50
C ASP A 326 -50.19 7.58 -16.49
N THR A 327 -49.65 7.11 -15.36
CA THR A 327 -50.42 6.40 -14.33
C THR A 327 -51.42 7.33 -13.63
N LEU A 328 -50.99 8.53 -13.22
CA LEU A 328 -51.86 9.53 -12.57
C LEU A 328 -53.01 10.00 -13.48
N LEU A 329 -52.71 10.21 -14.75
CA LEU A 329 -53.70 10.63 -15.74
C LEU A 329 -54.66 9.50 -16.14
N ALA A 330 -54.27 8.24 -15.98
CA ALA A 330 -55.15 7.09 -16.17
C ALA A 330 -56.22 6.98 -15.06
N GLU A 331 -55.89 7.40 -13.84
CA GLU A 331 -56.80 7.33 -12.67
C GLU A 331 -57.82 8.48 -12.59
N ARG A 332 -57.45 9.72 -12.96
CA ARG A 332 -58.27 10.93 -12.73
C ARG A 332 -59.62 10.99 -13.47
N ARG A 333 -59.96 10.05 -14.34
CA ARG A 333 -61.14 10.14 -15.21
C ARG A 333 -62.12 8.95 -15.11
N GLY A 334 -61.86 7.96 -14.26
CA GLY A 334 -62.84 6.93 -13.87
C GLY A 334 -63.58 7.35 -12.60
N ARG A 335 -64.90 7.22 -12.59
CA ARG A 335 -65.79 7.54 -11.44
C ARG A 335 -65.20 6.98 -10.14
N ARG A 336 -64.96 7.88 -9.17
CA ARG A 336 -64.50 7.66 -7.78
C ARG A 336 -64.34 6.19 -7.39
N ARG A 337 -63.19 5.59 -7.68
CA ARG A 337 -62.58 4.66 -6.73
C ARG A 337 -61.45 5.43 -6.09
N LYS A 338 -61.51 5.57 -4.77
CA LYS A 338 -60.37 6.03 -3.98
C LYS A 338 -59.22 5.03 -4.26
N ALA A 339 -58.39 5.30 -5.25
CA ALA A 339 -57.03 4.78 -5.19
C ALA A 339 -56.47 5.35 -3.88
N PRO A 340 -55.94 4.52 -2.97
CA PRO A 340 -55.54 5.02 -1.68
C PRO A 340 -54.45 6.05 -1.96
N ALA A 341 -54.63 7.27 -1.44
CA ALA A 341 -53.62 8.32 -1.53
C ALA A 341 -52.20 7.81 -1.13
N ALA A 342 -52.16 6.71 -0.37
CA ALA A 342 -51.01 5.89 -0.05
C ALA A 342 -50.21 5.34 -1.25
N ALA A 343 -50.81 4.93 -2.39
CA ALA A 343 -50.05 4.36 -3.51
C ALA A 343 -49.32 5.45 -4.33
N THR A 344 -49.98 6.58 -4.55
CA THR A 344 -49.38 7.76 -5.17
C THR A 344 -48.39 8.47 -4.25
N ALA A 345 -48.67 8.50 -2.94
CA ALA A 345 -47.72 8.98 -1.94
C ALA A 345 -46.54 8.02 -1.78
N ALA A 346 -46.74 6.71 -1.87
CA ALA A 346 -45.66 5.72 -1.83
C ALA A 346 -44.77 5.79 -3.08
N ALA A 347 -45.33 6.00 -4.28
CA ALA A 347 -44.54 6.19 -5.50
C ALA A 347 -43.78 7.53 -5.50
N ALA A 348 -44.41 8.61 -5.03
CA ALA A 348 -43.74 9.90 -4.85
C ALA A 348 -42.69 9.85 -3.74
N ALA A 349 -42.95 9.12 -2.64
CA ALA A 349 -42.00 8.86 -1.58
C ALA A 349 -40.87 7.92 -2.04
N LEU A 350 -41.12 6.96 -2.95
CA LEU A 350 -40.09 6.13 -3.56
C LEU A 350 -39.18 6.94 -4.49
N LEU A 351 -39.76 7.90 -5.22
CA LEU A 351 -39.02 8.86 -6.03
C LEU A 351 -38.22 9.82 -5.14
N LEU A 352 -38.80 10.29 -4.04
CA LEU A 352 -38.15 11.17 -3.08
C LEU A 352 -37.05 10.43 -2.29
N THR A 353 -37.23 9.16 -1.97
CA THR A 353 -36.18 8.30 -1.39
C THR A 353 -35.12 7.98 -2.41
N LEU A 354 -35.43 7.71 -3.69
CA LEU A 354 -34.39 7.57 -4.74
C LEU A 354 -33.55 8.85 -4.91
N ILE A 355 -34.15 10.03 -4.68
CA ILE A 355 -33.45 11.33 -4.70
C ILE A 355 -32.59 11.52 -3.42
N THR A 356 -33.05 11.07 -2.25
CA THR A 356 -32.33 11.26 -0.97
C THR A 356 -31.39 10.12 -0.58
N THR A 357 -31.51 8.90 -1.13
CA THR A 357 -30.63 7.75 -0.82
C THR A 357 -29.27 7.82 -1.52
N THR A 358 -28.92 8.94 -2.16
CA THR A 358 -27.51 9.26 -2.47
C THR A 358 -26.97 10.43 -1.64
N ALA A 359 -27.80 11.03 -0.76
CA ALA A 359 -27.36 11.95 0.29
C ALA A 359 -27.12 11.24 1.64
N GLY A 360 -27.62 10.01 1.80
CA GLY A 360 -27.28 9.15 2.93
C GLY A 360 -26.05 8.30 2.63
N ALA A 361 -24.90 8.72 3.13
CA ALA A 361 -23.72 7.86 3.23
C ALA A 361 -24.14 6.52 3.86
N ALA A 362 -23.73 5.40 3.26
CA ALA A 362 -23.84 4.09 3.91
C ALA A 362 -23.26 4.20 5.34
N PRO A 363 -23.85 3.55 6.36
CA PRO A 363 -23.40 3.67 7.75
C PRO A 363 -21.93 3.24 7.97
N THR A 364 -21.35 2.47 7.05
CA THR A 364 -19.90 2.17 7.00
C THR A 364 -19.05 3.37 6.57
N GLY A 365 -19.58 4.24 5.72
CA GLY A 365 -18.89 5.44 5.24
C GLY A 365 -18.55 6.43 6.36
N GLU A 366 -19.38 6.48 7.40
CA GLU A 366 -19.12 7.33 8.57
C GLU A 366 -17.95 6.80 9.41
N GLY A 367 -17.93 5.49 9.69
CA GLY A 367 -16.79 4.84 10.33
C GLY A 367 -15.50 5.03 9.55
N ASP A 368 -15.54 4.80 8.23
CA ASP A 368 -14.38 4.98 7.35
C ASP A 368 -13.90 6.44 7.29
N ARG A 369 -14.85 7.40 7.31
CA ARG A 369 -14.56 8.83 7.33
C ARG A 369 -13.87 9.23 8.64
N LEU A 370 -14.41 8.80 9.78
CA LEU A 370 -13.85 9.07 11.11
C LEU A 370 -12.47 8.41 11.27
N PHE A 371 -12.31 7.19 10.76
CA PHE A 371 -11.03 6.48 10.79
C PHE A 371 -9.96 7.24 9.98
N ARG A 372 -10.29 7.74 8.78
CA ARG A 372 -9.39 8.59 7.98
C ARG A 372 -9.04 9.92 8.65
N GLN A 373 -9.93 10.44 9.49
CA GLN A 373 -9.68 11.64 10.30
C GLN A 373 -8.87 11.36 11.57
N LYS A 374 -8.39 10.11 11.77
CA LYS A 374 -7.68 9.63 12.97
C LYS A 374 -8.50 9.69 14.26
N LYS A 375 -9.82 9.78 14.13
CA LYS A 375 -10.77 9.77 15.27
C LYS A 375 -11.14 8.33 15.59
N TYR A 376 -10.17 7.53 16.04
CA TYR A 376 -10.31 6.08 16.14
C TYR A 376 -11.41 5.62 17.11
N ARG A 377 -11.58 6.31 18.25
CA ARG A 377 -12.67 6.03 19.20
C ARG A 377 -14.06 6.29 18.59
N GLU A 378 -14.23 7.42 17.91
CA GLU A 378 -15.49 7.76 17.21
C GLU A 378 -15.75 6.77 16.07
N ALA A 379 -14.71 6.39 15.31
CA ALA A 379 -14.81 5.40 14.25
C ALA A 379 -15.24 4.02 14.77
N ALA A 380 -14.65 3.55 15.87
CA ALA A 380 -15.04 2.31 16.52
C ALA A 380 -16.52 2.34 16.95
N ALA A 381 -16.98 3.45 17.54
CA ALA A 381 -18.39 3.62 17.90
C ALA A 381 -19.34 3.58 16.69
N ALA A 382 -18.94 4.19 15.57
CA ALA A 382 -19.70 4.17 14.32
C ALA A 382 -19.79 2.75 13.73
N TYR A 383 -18.68 2.00 13.67
CA TYR A 383 -18.72 0.60 13.24
C TYR A 383 -19.52 -0.28 14.21
N GLN A 384 -19.42 -0.05 15.51
CA GLN A 384 -20.23 -0.77 16.51
C GLN A 384 -21.72 -0.51 16.30
N ALA A 385 -22.11 0.74 15.98
CA ALA A 385 -23.49 1.07 15.64
C ALA A 385 -23.95 0.35 14.36
N ALA A 386 -23.11 0.29 13.33
CA ALA A 386 -23.41 -0.47 12.11
C ALA A 386 -23.64 -1.97 12.42
N ILE A 387 -22.80 -2.57 13.28
CA ILE A 387 -22.94 -3.96 13.71
C ILE A 387 -24.25 -4.17 14.49
N ARG A 388 -24.60 -3.26 15.41
CA ARG A 388 -25.88 -3.32 16.14
C ARG A 388 -27.09 -3.18 15.20
N ASN A 389 -26.94 -2.47 14.10
CA ASN A 389 -27.96 -2.30 13.07
C ASN A 389 -28.01 -3.47 12.07
N GLY A 390 -27.29 -4.57 12.33
CA GLY A 390 -27.37 -5.81 11.56
C GLY A 390 -26.25 -6.02 10.53
N ASP A 391 -25.28 -5.11 10.42
CA ASP A 391 -24.10 -5.31 9.56
C ASP A 391 -23.16 -6.35 10.18
N THR A 392 -23.23 -7.57 9.67
CA THR A 392 -22.38 -8.69 10.09
C THR A 392 -21.27 -8.99 9.08
N SER A 393 -21.00 -8.06 8.15
CA SER A 393 -19.98 -8.27 7.13
C SER A 393 -18.59 -8.40 7.76
N ALA A 394 -17.77 -9.29 7.18
CA ALA A 394 -16.40 -9.49 7.62
C ALA A 394 -15.55 -8.21 7.49
N VAL A 395 -15.86 -7.36 6.51
CA VAL A 395 -15.20 -6.07 6.30
C VAL A 395 -15.51 -5.11 7.45
N THR A 396 -16.77 -4.98 7.86
CA THR A 396 -17.15 -4.12 8.99
C THR A 396 -16.56 -4.64 10.30
N LEU A 397 -16.54 -5.96 10.52
CA LEU A 397 -15.88 -6.56 11.68
C LEU A 397 -14.36 -6.32 11.70
N TYR A 398 -13.70 -6.44 10.54
CA TYR A 398 -12.28 -6.13 10.39
C TYR A 398 -11.99 -4.64 10.66
N ASN A 399 -12.78 -3.74 10.07
CA ASN A 399 -12.63 -2.30 10.24
C ASN A 399 -12.91 -1.88 11.69
N PHE A 400 -13.93 -2.47 12.33
CA PHE A 400 -14.22 -2.28 13.75
C PHE A 400 -13.05 -2.70 14.63
N GLY A 401 -12.53 -3.91 14.43
CA GLY A 401 -11.37 -4.42 15.17
C GLY A 401 -10.11 -3.58 14.97
N THR A 402 -9.88 -3.11 13.75
CA THR A 402 -8.75 -2.22 13.42
C THR A 402 -8.92 -0.84 14.07
N ALA A 403 -10.13 -0.29 14.12
CA ALA A 403 -10.43 0.96 14.82
C ALA A 403 -10.25 0.84 16.32
N LEU A 404 -10.65 -0.29 16.92
CA LEU A 404 -10.44 -0.57 18.34
C LEU A 404 -8.95 -0.69 18.70
N LEU A 405 -8.18 -1.39 17.86
CA LEU A 405 -6.72 -1.48 18.01
C LEU A 405 -6.08 -0.09 17.97
N ALA A 406 -6.40 0.72 16.95
CA ALA A 406 -5.87 2.08 16.83
C ALA A 406 -6.34 3.02 17.96
N ALA A 407 -7.47 2.72 18.61
CA ALA A 407 -7.97 3.43 19.78
C ALA A 407 -7.33 2.96 21.11
N GLY A 408 -6.45 1.95 21.08
CA GLY A 408 -5.79 1.37 22.25
C GLY A 408 -6.65 0.35 23.02
N ASN A 409 -7.78 -0.10 22.46
CA ASN A 409 -8.65 -1.10 23.09
C ASN A 409 -8.33 -2.49 22.51
N ALA A 410 -7.21 -3.06 22.94
CA ALA A 410 -6.70 -4.33 22.43
C ALA A 410 -7.67 -5.50 22.71
N ASP A 411 -8.29 -5.56 23.88
CA ASP A 411 -9.17 -6.67 24.26
C ASP A 411 -10.41 -6.77 23.37
N ALA A 412 -11.08 -5.64 23.12
CA ALA A 412 -12.23 -5.62 22.22
C ALA A 412 -11.82 -5.88 20.76
N ALA A 413 -10.61 -5.45 20.36
CA ALA A 413 -10.10 -5.66 19.01
C ALA A 413 -9.91 -7.15 18.69
N VAL A 414 -9.43 -7.95 19.65
CA VAL A 414 -9.23 -9.41 19.51
C VAL A 414 -10.54 -10.07 19.05
N THR A 415 -11.65 -9.85 19.76
CA THR A 415 -12.93 -10.51 19.45
C THR A 415 -13.44 -10.16 18.06
N ALA A 416 -13.31 -8.90 17.65
CA ALA A 416 -13.75 -8.46 16.32
C ALA A 416 -12.87 -9.05 15.21
N LEU A 417 -11.55 -9.06 15.40
CA LEU A 417 -10.58 -9.57 14.42
C LEU A 417 -10.59 -11.10 14.32
N GLU A 418 -10.85 -11.82 15.40
CA GLU A 418 -11.02 -13.28 15.37
C GLU A 418 -12.23 -13.68 14.52
N ARG A 419 -13.36 -12.98 14.67
CA ARG A 419 -14.55 -13.19 13.84
C ARG A 419 -14.30 -12.82 12.38
N ALA A 420 -13.61 -11.72 12.11
CA ALA A 420 -13.23 -11.36 10.74
C ALA A 420 -12.23 -12.36 10.12
N GLY A 421 -11.37 -12.98 10.94
CA GLY A 421 -10.39 -13.98 10.56
C GLY A 421 -10.98 -15.35 10.18
N THR A 422 -12.29 -15.56 10.30
CA THR A 422 -12.98 -16.75 9.79
C THR A 422 -13.66 -16.50 8.44
N SER A 423 -13.52 -15.30 7.88
CA SER A 423 -14.10 -14.93 6.58
C SER A 423 -13.70 -15.89 5.46
N ARG A 424 -14.62 -16.11 4.51
CA ARG A 424 -14.33 -16.82 3.26
C ARG A 424 -13.52 -15.97 2.28
N ASP A 425 -13.58 -14.64 2.42
CA ASP A 425 -12.75 -13.71 1.66
C ASP A 425 -11.29 -13.80 2.14
N LEU A 426 -10.40 -14.21 1.24
CA LEU A 426 -8.99 -14.42 1.53
C LEU A 426 -8.26 -13.13 1.92
N GLU A 427 -8.63 -11.99 1.34
CA GLU A 427 -8.01 -10.69 1.63
C GLU A 427 -8.41 -10.24 3.04
N VAL A 428 -9.71 -10.22 3.34
CA VAL A 428 -10.21 -9.82 4.66
C VAL A 428 -9.70 -10.77 5.74
N ARG A 429 -9.69 -12.08 5.46
CA ARG A 429 -9.16 -13.09 6.38
C ARG A 429 -7.68 -12.85 6.67
N PHE A 430 -6.85 -12.64 5.64
CA PHE A 430 -5.43 -12.36 5.83
C PHE A 430 -5.21 -11.10 6.67
N ARG A 431 -5.87 -9.99 6.31
CA ARG A 431 -5.72 -8.71 7.02
C ARG A 431 -6.19 -8.78 8.47
N ALA A 432 -7.28 -9.49 8.73
CA ALA A 432 -7.80 -9.70 10.09
C ALA A 432 -6.82 -10.54 10.94
N LEU A 433 -6.30 -11.65 10.41
CA LEU A 433 -5.32 -12.49 11.10
C LEU A 433 -3.99 -11.76 11.35
N PHE A 434 -3.55 -10.94 10.39
CA PHE A 434 -2.36 -10.12 10.54
C PHE A 434 -2.54 -9.07 11.66
N ASN A 435 -3.66 -8.35 11.66
CA ASN A 435 -3.97 -7.38 12.71
C ASN A 435 -4.19 -8.06 14.07
N LEU A 436 -4.77 -9.26 14.10
CA LEU A 436 -4.92 -10.06 15.32
C LEU A 436 -3.55 -10.39 15.92
N GLY A 437 -2.59 -10.80 15.09
CA GLY A 437 -1.20 -11.01 15.51
C GLY A 437 -0.55 -9.74 16.08
N LEU A 438 -0.85 -8.58 15.47
CA LEU A 438 -0.35 -7.29 15.95
C LEU A 438 -0.94 -6.93 17.32
N VAL A 439 -2.24 -7.16 17.53
CA VAL A 439 -2.91 -6.93 18.82
C VAL A 439 -2.25 -7.76 19.91
N TYR A 440 -1.97 -9.04 19.64
CA TYR A 440 -1.31 -9.92 20.59
C TYR A 440 0.16 -9.54 20.85
N LEU A 441 0.87 -9.04 19.84
CA LEU A 441 2.22 -8.46 20.03
C LEU A 441 2.18 -7.24 20.95
N GLU A 442 1.21 -6.34 20.78
CA GLU A 442 1.04 -5.17 21.65
C GLU A 442 0.67 -5.58 23.07
N LYS A 443 -0.24 -6.54 23.24
CA LYS A 443 -0.59 -7.10 24.56
C LYS A 443 0.64 -7.68 25.25
N GLY A 444 1.46 -8.45 24.54
CA GLY A 444 2.68 -9.04 25.12
C GLY A 444 3.73 -8.01 25.52
N ARG A 445 3.76 -6.83 24.89
CA ARG A 445 4.63 -5.72 25.28
C ARG A 445 4.11 -4.96 26.50
N ALA A 446 2.79 -4.97 26.71
CA ALA A 446 2.13 -4.23 27.78
C ALA A 446 2.00 -5.04 29.09
N THR A 447 2.18 -6.35 29.05
CA THR A 447 2.00 -7.25 30.21
C THR A 447 3.33 -7.76 30.79
N GLN A 448 3.28 -8.25 32.03
CA GLN A 448 4.43 -8.85 32.73
C GLN A 448 4.56 -10.35 32.39
N ALA A 449 5.72 -10.94 32.76
CA ALA A 449 6.33 -12.15 32.19
C ALA A 449 5.39 -13.27 31.72
N GLU A 450 4.51 -13.80 32.58
CA GLU A 450 3.67 -14.96 32.21
C GLU A 450 2.56 -14.59 31.20
N ALA A 451 1.87 -13.48 31.42
CA ALA A 451 0.84 -12.99 30.50
C ALA A 451 1.45 -12.50 29.18
N ALA A 452 2.69 -12.02 29.22
CA ALA A 452 3.45 -11.65 28.02
C ALA A 452 3.75 -12.88 27.16
N GLN A 453 4.16 -13.98 27.80
CA GLN A 453 4.47 -15.22 27.10
C GLN A 453 3.27 -15.79 26.35
N GLN A 454 2.11 -15.82 27.00
CA GLN A 454 0.86 -16.27 26.37
C GLN A 454 0.46 -15.35 25.20
N ALA A 455 0.58 -14.04 25.36
CA ALA A 455 0.28 -13.09 24.30
C ALA A 455 1.21 -13.27 23.10
N TYR A 456 2.52 -13.44 23.30
CA TYR A 456 3.45 -13.73 22.20
C TYR A 456 3.16 -15.07 21.52
N ALA A 457 2.75 -16.11 22.25
CA ALA A 457 2.31 -17.37 21.67
C ALA A 457 1.09 -17.20 20.76
N SER A 458 0.08 -16.43 21.20
CA SER A 458 -1.11 -16.10 20.40
C SER A 458 -0.77 -15.26 19.16
N ALA A 459 0.21 -14.36 19.27
CA ALA A 459 0.71 -13.60 18.12
C ALA A 459 1.35 -14.52 17.08
N VAL A 460 2.22 -15.45 17.51
CA VAL A 460 2.85 -16.46 16.64
C VAL A 460 1.79 -17.26 15.89
N GLU A 461 0.77 -17.79 16.57
CA GLU A 461 -0.27 -18.59 15.89
C GLU A 461 -1.10 -17.75 14.91
N SER A 462 -1.41 -16.50 15.26
CA SER A 462 -2.13 -15.59 14.37
C SER A 462 -1.35 -15.32 13.08
N TYR A 463 -0.03 -15.08 13.19
CA TYR A 463 0.83 -14.91 12.02
C TYR A 463 1.04 -16.20 11.23
N LYS A 464 1.12 -17.37 11.88
CA LYS A 464 1.09 -18.67 11.17
C LYS A 464 -0.17 -18.82 10.34
N ARG A 465 -1.35 -18.53 10.91
CA ARG A 465 -2.63 -18.55 10.21
C ARG A 465 -2.64 -17.55 9.05
N ALA A 466 -2.11 -16.35 9.23
CA ALA A 466 -2.00 -15.36 8.15
C ALA A 466 -1.08 -15.86 7.02
N LEU A 467 0.08 -16.46 7.35
CA LEU A 467 1.03 -17.01 6.39
C LEU A 467 0.49 -18.23 5.63
N ARG A 468 -0.40 -19.03 6.24
CA ARG A 468 -1.15 -20.08 5.51
C ARG A 468 -2.07 -19.49 4.42
N VAL A 469 -2.60 -18.29 4.62
CA VAL A 469 -3.40 -17.58 3.61
C VAL A 469 -2.53 -16.91 2.55
N ARG A 470 -1.40 -16.31 2.97
CA ARG A 470 -0.46 -15.62 2.07
C ARG A 470 1.00 -15.94 2.44
N PRO A 471 1.58 -17.03 1.92
CA PRO A 471 2.94 -17.47 2.25
C PRO A 471 4.04 -16.50 1.80
N ALA A 472 3.77 -15.66 0.80
CA ALA A 472 4.72 -14.69 0.26
C ALA A 472 4.77 -13.34 1.04
N SER A 473 3.96 -13.17 2.09
CA SER A 473 3.92 -11.92 2.85
C SER A 473 5.18 -11.72 3.70
N VAL A 474 6.06 -10.81 3.28
CA VAL A 474 7.30 -10.47 4.00
C VAL A 474 6.99 -9.89 5.38
N ASP A 475 6.03 -8.98 5.49
CA ASP A 475 5.63 -8.36 6.76
C ASP A 475 5.11 -9.39 7.77
N ALA A 476 4.35 -10.38 7.30
CA ALA A 476 3.83 -11.43 8.16
C ALA A 476 4.95 -12.37 8.63
N LYS A 477 5.95 -12.66 7.78
CA LYS A 477 7.15 -13.42 8.17
C LYS A 477 7.98 -12.66 9.20
N TRP A 478 8.21 -11.38 8.97
CA TRP A 478 8.94 -10.53 9.91
C TRP A 478 8.26 -10.49 11.28
N ASN A 479 6.96 -10.20 11.32
CA ASN A 479 6.23 -10.14 12.59
C ASN A 479 6.08 -11.51 13.27
N TYR A 480 6.02 -12.60 12.48
CA TYR A 480 6.09 -13.96 13.00
C TYR A 480 7.42 -14.21 13.72
N GLU A 481 8.55 -13.89 13.08
CA GLU A 481 9.87 -14.05 13.70
C GLU A 481 10.04 -13.17 14.93
N LEU A 482 9.57 -11.93 14.88
CA LEU A 482 9.58 -11.02 16.03
C LEU A 482 8.77 -11.59 17.21
N ALA A 483 7.56 -12.08 16.96
CA ALA A 483 6.73 -12.70 18.00
C ALA A 483 7.42 -13.96 18.57
N ASN A 484 8.08 -14.74 17.72
CA ASN A 484 8.77 -15.96 18.13
C ASN A 484 10.04 -15.67 18.94
N GLN A 485 10.78 -14.60 18.62
CA GLN A 485 11.93 -14.14 19.37
C GLN A 485 11.51 -13.63 20.75
N ARG A 486 10.49 -12.77 20.83
CA ARG A 486 9.96 -12.26 22.11
C ARG A 486 9.46 -13.37 23.03
N LYS A 487 8.83 -14.39 22.44
CA LYS A 487 8.42 -15.61 23.18
C LYS A 487 9.63 -16.39 23.74
N LYS A 488 10.76 -16.40 23.02
CA LYS A 488 12.00 -17.05 23.50
C LYS A 488 12.66 -16.25 24.61
N ASP A 489 12.75 -14.93 24.47
CA ASP A 489 13.34 -14.04 25.46
C ASP A 489 12.65 -14.16 26.83
N GLN A 490 11.32 -14.32 26.83
CA GLN A 490 10.53 -14.53 28.05
C GLN A 490 10.66 -15.95 28.63
N SER A 491 11.05 -16.95 27.83
CA SER A 491 11.37 -18.29 28.32
C SER A 491 12.81 -18.46 28.80
N GLY A 492 13.69 -17.50 28.47
CA GLY A 492 15.15 -17.57 28.67
C GLY A 492 15.70 -16.76 29.84
N GLY A 493 14.89 -16.48 30.86
CA GLY A 493 15.32 -15.78 32.07
C GLY A 493 16.18 -16.66 32.98
N GLY A 494 17.45 -16.85 32.65
CA GLY A 494 18.46 -17.44 33.54
C GLY A 494 19.82 -17.65 32.87
N GLY A 495 20.80 -16.81 33.21
CA GLY A 495 22.22 -17.09 33.02
C GLY A 495 22.96 -16.19 32.02
N GLY A 496 23.62 -15.15 32.53
CA GLY A 496 24.63 -14.40 31.80
C GLY A 496 26.02 -15.02 31.92
N GLY A 497 26.87 -14.70 30.93
CA GLY A 497 28.33 -14.54 31.05
C GLY A 497 29.20 -15.77 31.36
N GLY A 498 30.23 -15.99 30.52
CA GLY A 498 31.44 -16.71 30.91
C GLY A 498 31.83 -17.83 29.94
N GLY A 499 32.97 -17.65 29.28
CA GLY A 499 33.59 -18.70 28.48
C GLY A 499 34.33 -19.74 29.33
N GLY A 500 34.75 -20.80 28.66
CA GLY A 500 35.87 -21.63 29.10
C GLY A 500 35.53 -22.95 29.81
N SER A 501 36.09 -24.01 29.22
CA SER A 501 36.40 -25.33 29.78
C SER A 501 35.25 -26.31 30.04
N GLY A 502 35.42 -27.51 29.48
CA GLY A 502 34.53 -28.64 29.68
C GLY A 502 34.63 -29.28 31.06
N ASN A 503 33.62 -30.06 31.40
CA ASN A 503 33.83 -31.44 31.81
C ASN A 503 32.54 -32.24 31.66
N GLU A 504 32.69 -33.51 31.31
CA GLU A 504 31.66 -34.54 31.30
C GLU A 504 31.18 -34.82 32.72
N SER A 505 29.88 -35.10 32.89
CA SER A 505 29.35 -35.91 33.99
C SER A 505 27.98 -36.48 33.60
N GLU A 506 27.91 -37.81 33.60
CA GLU A 506 26.73 -38.63 33.31
C GLU A 506 25.59 -38.47 34.35
N PRO A 507 24.34 -38.85 34.00
CA PRO A 507 23.16 -38.62 34.83
C PRO A 507 22.77 -39.82 35.71
N GLN A 508 22.20 -39.54 36.89
CA GLN A 508 21.46 -40.51 37.70
C GLN A 508 20.12 -39.93 38.20
N PRO A 509 19.13 -40.79 38.55
CA PRO A 509 17.78 -40.71 38.01
C PRO A 509 16.74 -40.09 38.97
N ALA A 510 15.64 -39.60 38.40
CA ALA A 510 14.44 -39.20 39.15
C ALA A 510 13.50 -40.40 39.41
N PRO A 511 12.78 -40.42 40.55
CA PRO A 511 11.83 -41.48 40.85
C PRO A 511 10.48 -41.30 40.16
N SER A 512 9.82 -42.44 40.02
CA SER A 512 8.54 -42.75 39.38
C SER A 512 7.31 -41.99 39.89
N GLY A 513 6.43 -41.62 38.95
CA GLY A 513 5.05 -41.18 39.20
C GLY A 513 4.14 -41.41 37.99
N GLU A 514 3.42 -42.52 38.04
CA GLU A 514 2.12 -42.89 37.42
C GLU A 514 1.78 -42.70 35.93
N LYS A 515 1.31 -43.82 35.37
CA LYS A 515 0.80 -44.07 34.02
C LYS A 515 -0.64 -43.57 33.84
N GLN A 516 -0.95 -43.03 32.66
CA GLN A 516 -2.20 -43.31 31.95
C GLN A 516 -1.92 -43.58 30.46
N ALA A 517 -2.68 -44.53 29.91
CA ALA A 517 -2.45 -45.24 28.64
C ALA A 517 -2.94 -44.45 27.39
N PRO A 518 -2.54 -44.86 26.16
CA PRO A 518 -2.57 -44.03 24.97
C PRO A 518 -3.82 -44.22 24.08
N GLU A 519 -4.24 -43.15 23.40
CA GLU A 519 -5.17 -43.21 22.26
C GLU A 519 -4.40 -43.19 20.93
N GLU A 520 -4.56 -44.23 20.13
CA GLU A 520 -4.01 -44.35 18.78
C GLU A 520 -4.80 -43.53 17.76
N ARG A 521 -4.11 -42.79 16.87
CA ARG A 521 -4.62 -42.24 15.61
C ARG A 521 -3.55 -42.26 14.51
N PRO A 522 -3.95 -42.27 13.22
CA PRO A 522 -3.42 -43.19 12.23
C PRO A 522 -2.13 -42.74 11.52
N SER A 523 -1.41 -43.75 11.05
CA SER A 523 -0.19 -43.75 10.25
C SER A 523 -0.33 -42.96 8.94
N GLY A 524 0.55 -41.98 8.75
CA GLY A 524 0.69 -41.25 7.49
C GLY A 524 1.30 -39.84 7.58
N ALA A 525 1.42 -39.26 8.77
CA ALA A 525 2.09 -37.97 8.96
C ALA A 525 3.51 -38.18 9.49
N LEU A 526 4.50 -37.51 8.88
CA LEU A 526 5.87 -37.48 9.40
C LEU A 526 5.86 -37.00 10.86
N ASP A 527 6.51 -37.78 11.74
CA ASP A 527 6.67 -37.44 13.15
C ASP A 527 7.36 -36.07 13.29
N PRO A 528 6.91 -35.17 14.18
CA PRO A 528 7.48 -33.84 14.33
C PRO A 528 9.00 -33.82 14.53
N ARG A 529 9.56 -34.84 15.19
CA ARG A 529 11.02 -34.96 15.38
C ARG A 529 11.74 -35.38 14.09
N GLN A 530 11.10 -36.23 13.27
CA GLN A 530 11.61 -36.58 11.95
C GLN A 530 11.56 -35.38 10.99
N ALA A 531 10.49 -34.59 11.01
CA ALA A 531 10.39 -33.37 10.22
C ALA A 531 11.47 -32.35 10.63
N GLU A 532 11.75 -32.24 11.93
CA GLU A 532 12.80 -31.36 12.46
C GLU A 532 14.21 -31.85 12.13
N GLN A 533 14.43 -33.17 12.09
CA GLN A 533 15.69 -33.76 11.60
C GLN A 533 15.91 -33.51 10.11
N ILE A 534 14.88 -33.67 9.28
CA ILE A 534 14.96 -33.41 7.82
C ILE A 534 15.20 -31.91 7.55
N LEU A 535 14.57 -31.03 8.32
CA LEU A 535 14.82 -29.58 8.23
C LEU A 535 16.24 -29.22 8.65
N ASN A 536 16.75 -29.85 9.71
CA ASN A 536 18.11 -29.63 10.18
C ASN A 536 19.18 -30.20 9.23
N SER A 537 18.90 -31.32 8.55
CA SER A 537 19.79 -31.87 7.53
C SER A 537 19.80 -31.00 6.27
N ALA A 538 18.63 -30.53 5.82
CA ALA A 538 18.52 -29.61 4.69
C ALA A 538 19.22 -28.26 4.95
N ALA A 539 19.11 -27.73 6.18
CA ALA A 539 19.79 -26.50 6.58
C ALA A 539 21.32 -26.66 6.64
N ARG A 540 21.83 -27.87 6.96
CA ARG A 540 23.26 -28.18 6.90
C ARG A 540 23.74 -28.31 5.45
N GLU A 541 22.97 -28.97 4.60
CA GLU A 541 23.27 -29.09 3.17
C GLU A 541 23.32 -27.71 2.48
N GLU A 542 22.38 -26.81 2.79
CA GLU A 542 22.42 -25.43 2.27
C GLU A 542 23.66 -24.66 2.72
N ARG A 543 24.09 -24.81 4.00
CA ARG A 543 25.32 -24.20 4.49
C ARG A 543 26.55 -24.75 3.81
N ASP A 544 26.61 -26.06 3.59
CA ASP A 544 27.73 -26.71 2.92
C ASP A 544 27.80 -26.33 1.43
N VAL A 545 26.65 -26.21 0.76
CA VAL A 545 26.56 -25.72 -0.63
C VAL A 545 26.95 -24.25 -0.72
N GLN A 546 26.54 -23.40 0.23
CA GLN A 546 26.98 -22.01 0.31
C GLN A 546 28.48 -21.89 0.60
N GLY A 547 29.03 -22.72 1.48
CA GLY A 547 30.46 -22.78 1.78
C GLY A 547 31.30 -23.25 0.58
N LYS A 548 30.81 -24.24 -0.18
CA LYS A 548 31.44 -24.68 -1.43
C LYS A 548 31.38 -23.61 -2.52
N LYS A 549 30.26 -22.89 -2.67
CA LYS A 549 30.16 -21.73 -3.58
C LYS A 549 31.08 -20.57 -3.18
N GLN A 550 31.30 -20.35 -1.88
CA GLN A 550 32.28 -19.36 -1.40
C GLN A 550 33.73 -19.74 -1.72
N LYS A 551 34.08 -21.04 -1.68
CA LYS A 551 35.41 -21.52 -2.06
C LYS A 551 35.64 -21.55 -3.58
N GLN A 552 34.60 -21.78 -4.38
CA GLN A 552 34.69 -21.78 -5.85
C GLN A 552 34.71 -20.38 -6.49
N ASN A 553 34.28 -19.34 -5.77
CA ASN A 553 34.25 -17.95 -6.23
C ASN A 553 35.41 -17.08 -5.70
N GLN A 554 36.53 -17.67 -5.28
CA GLN A 554 37.76 -16.89 -5.08
C GLN A 554 38.31 -16.45 -6.44
N PRO A 555 38.28 -15.14 -6.79
CA PRO A 555 38.88 -14.67 -8.03
C PRO A 555 40.41 -14.65 -7.88
N ASN A 556 41.12 -15.09 -8.91
CA ASN A 556 42.55 -14.80 -9.04
C ASN A 556 42.78 -13.28 -8.96
N ARG A 557 43.84 -12.87 -8.25
CA ARG A 557 44.25 -11.48 -8.09
C ARG A 557 44.45 -10.80 -9.46
N PRO A 558 43.92 -9.58 -9.69
CA PRO A 558 44.38 -8.75 -10.79
C PRO A 558 45.83 -8.27 -10.51
N PRO A 559 46.68 -8.14 -11.52
CA PRO A 559 48.04 -7.64 -11.33
C PRO A 559 48.02 -6.12 -11.08
N GLY A 560 48.56 -5.67 -9.94
CA GLY A 560 49.02 -4.28 -9.76
C GLY A 560 48.12 -3.30 -8.98
N GLY A 561 47.14 -3.74 -8.18
CA GLY A 561 46.27 -2.82 -7.42
C GLY A 561 46.70 -2.62 -5.97
N LYS A 562 46.92 -1.37 -5.56
CA LYS A 562 47.16 -0.97 -4.16
C LYS A 562 45.89 -1.10 -3.30
N ASP A 563 45.99 -1.63 -2.09
CA ASP A 563 44.95 -1.65 -1.03
C ASP A 563 44.83 -0.26 -0.37
N TRP A 564 43.62 0.28 -0.23
CA TRP A 564 43.33 1.53 0.50
C TRP A 564 42.24 1.34 1.54
#